data_AF-A0A8S2VH49-F1
#
_entry.id   AF-A0A8S2VH49-F1
#
_cell.length_a   1.000
_cell.length_b   1.000
_cell.length_c   1.000
_cell.angle_alpha   90.00
_cell.angle_beta   90.00
_cell.angle_gamma   90.00
#
_symmetry.space_group_name_H-M   'P 1'
#
loop_
_entity.id
_entity.type
_entity.pdbx_description
1 polymer ?
#
loop_
_entity_poly.entity_id
_entity_poly.type
_entity_poly.pdbx_seq_one_letter_code
_entity_poly.pdbx_strand_id
1 'polypeptide(L)'
;QDTDYSFRVSAYNRIGQGHSKEIDTPVKAKSPFSKPGQPSGPLNVSNLTRSTVDLNWSSSPTVNDIPITNYFVEKFRDGIWIKVARLPPTSTSL
;
A
#
# COMPACT_ATOMS: atom_id res chain seq x y z
N GLN A 1 1.07 -1.70 -11.47
CA GLN A 1 1.01 -1.65 -12.94
C GLN A 1 0.08 -0.49 -13.26
N ASP A 2 0.54 0.49 -14.04
CA ASP A 2 -0.31 1.56 -14.54
C ASP A 2 -0.94 1.09 -15.85
N THR A 3 -2.25 1.31 -16.02
CA THR A 3 -2.98 0.96 -17.24
C THR A 3 -3.66 2.20 -17.78
N ASP A 4 -3.52 2.44 -19.07
CA ASP A 4 -4.14 3.59 -19.73
C ASP A 4 -5.48 3.16 -20.33
N TYR A 5 -6.54 3.92 -20.06
CA TYR A 5 -7.90 3.65 -20.55
C TYR A 5 -8.37 4.76 -21.48
N SER A 6 -8.82 4.37 -22.67
CA SER A 6 -9.50 5.25 -23.61
C SER A 6 -11.00 4.97 -23.59
N PHE A 7 -11.82 6.03 -23.58
CA PHE A 7 -13.27 5.93 -23.56
C PHE A 7 -13.87 6.65 -24.77
N ARG A 8 -15.01 6.16 -25.28
CA ARG A 8 -15.80 6.86 -26.30
C ARG A 8 -17.29 6.74 -26.02
N VAL A 9 -18.03 7.79 -26.35
CA VAL A 9 -19.48 7.85 -26.14
C VAL A 9 -20.17 7.94 -27.51
N SER A 10 -21.22 7.16 -27.71
CA SER A 10 -22.07 7.23 -28.89
C SER A 10 -23.53 7.30 -28.47
N ALA A 11 -24.32 8.13 -29.13
CA ALA A 11 -25.77 8.14 -28.94
C ALA A 11 -26.42 6.96 -29.68
N TYR A 12 -27.42 6.33 -29.09
CA TYR A 12 -28.18 5.24 -29.72
C TYR A 12 -29.67 5.55 -29.69
N ASN A 13 -30.38 5.26 -30.78
CA ASN A 13 -31.84 5.29 -30.83
C ASN A 13 -32.37 4.12 -31.66
N ARG A 14 -33.70 4.07 -31.85
CA ARG A 14 -34.38 3.00 -32.60
C ARG A 14 -33.91 2.83 -34.07
N ILE A 15 -33.24 3.82 -34.65
CA ILE A 15 -32.70 3.78 -36.01
C ILE A 15 -31.26 3.23 -36.02
N GLY A 16 -30.51 3.43 -34.93
CA GLY A 16 -29.18 2.86 -34.76
C GLY A 16 -28.24 3.70 -33.90
N GLN A 17 -26.95 3.40 -33.99
CA GLN A 17 -25.87 4.07 -33.28
C GLN A 17 -25.33 5.25 -34.10
N GLY A 18 -25.25 6.44 -33.48
CA GLY A 18 -24.59 7.61 -34.03
C GLY A 18 -23.07 7.58 -33.90
N HIS A 19 -22.40 8.61 -34.43
CA HIS A 19 -20.94 8.71 -34.39
C HIS A 19 -20.41 8.71 -32.95
N SER A 20 -19.32 7.97 -32.74
CA SER A 20 -18.61 7.95 -31.47
C SER A 20 -17.76 9.21 -31.31
N LYS A 21 -17.79 9.82 -30.13
CA LYS A 21 -16.81 10.82 -29.70
C LYS A 21 -15.87 10.18 -28.69
N GLU A 22 -14.59 10.07 -29.05
CA GLU A 22 -13.53 9.58 -28.17
C GLU A 22 -13.02 10.72 -27.28
N ILE A 23 -12.52 10.38 -26.09
CA ILE A 23 -11.76 11.33 -25.27
C ILE A 23 -10.39 11.60 -25.93
N ASP A 24 -9.96 12.85 -25.94
CA ASP A 24 -8.72 13.23 -26.64
C ASP A 24 -7.45 12.75 -25.91
N THR A 25 -7.54 12.49 -24.60
CA THR A 25 -6.44 12.02 -23.76
C THR A 25 -6.83 10.75 -22.99
N PRO A 26 -6.07 9.64 -23.12
CA PRO A 26 -6.28 8.45 -22.31
C PRO A 26 -6.17 8.74 -20.81
N VAL A 27 -7.08 8.17 -20.03
CA VAL A 27 -7.07 8.29 -18.57
C VAL A 27 -6.14 7.23 -18.00
N LYS A 28 -5.08 7.64 -17.30
CA LYS A 28 -4.24 6.72 -16.52
C LYS A 28 -5.02 6.19 -15.33
N ALA A 29 -5.37 4.91 -15.34
CA ALA A 29 -5.72 4.23 -14.11
C ALA A 29 -4.43 3.93 -13.35
N LYS A 30 -4.19 4.72 -12.32
CA LYS A 30 -3.28 4.33 -11.25
C LYS A 30 -4.04 3.41 -10.32
N SER A 31 -3.42 2.29 -9.93
CA SER A 31 -3.90 1.53 -8.78
C SER A 31 -3.92 2.49 -7.57
N PRO A 32 -5.06 2.71 -6.90
CA PRO A 32 -5.08 3.49 -5.67
C PRO A 32 -4.35 2.78 -4.52
N PHE A 33 -3.87 1.54 -4.75
CA PHE A 33 -3.10 0.75 -3.81
C PHE A 33 -1.62 0.76 -4.23
N SER A 34 -0.85 1.72 -3.74
CA SER A 34 0.61 1.59 -3.65
C SER A 34 0.96 0.89 -2.34
N LYS A 35 1.96 0.00 -2.34
CA LYS A 35 2.47 -0.60 -1.10
C LYS A 35 2.91 0.54 -0.15
N PRO A 36 2.59 0.46 1.15
CA PRO A 36 3.15 1.40 2.12
C PRO A 36 4.67 1.45 2.00
N GLY A 37 5.27 2.63 2.20
CA GLY A 37 6.71 2.74 2.32
C GLY A 37 7.24 1.93 3.52
N GLN A 38 8.54 1.65 3.54
CA GLN A 38 9.19 1.10 4.72
C GLN A 38 8.90 1.98 5.96
N PRO A 39 8.77 1.40 7.17
CA PRO A 39 8.84 2.15 8.43
C PRO A 39 9.98 3.18 8.37
N SER A 40 9.65 4.47 8.43
CA SER A 40 10.67 5.53 8.37
C SER A 40 11.11 5.89 9.78
N GLY A 41 12.34 5.54 10.12
CA GLY A 41 12.97 5.85 11.40
C GLY A 41 13.57 4.59 12.03
N PRO A 42 14.62 4.73 12.85
CA PRO A 42 15.46 3.61 13.26
C PRO A 42 14.62 2.57 13.98
N LEU A 43 14.76 1.31 13.56
CA LEU A 43 14.33 0.17 14.35
C LEU A 43 15.25 0.12 15.58
N ASN A 44 14.86 0.81 16.65
CA ASN A 44 15.62 0.84 17.90
C ASN A 44 15.35 -0.45 18.65
N VAL A 45 16.39 -1.25 18.80
CA VAL A 45 16.37 -2.51 19.54
C VAL A 45 16.91 -2.26 20.95
N SER A 46 16.12 -2.58 21.97
CA SER A 46 16.49 -2.44 23.38
C SER A 46 16.13 -3.68 24.20
N ASN A 47 16.58 -3.74 25.47
CA ASN A 47 16.24 -4.81 26.43
C ASN A 47 16.40 -6.25 25.88
N LEU A 48 17.49 -6.46 25.14
CA LEU A 48 17.87 -7.76 24.61
C LEU A 48 18.25 -8.72 25.75
N THR A 49 17.45 -9.77 25.90
CA THR A 49 17.79 -10.92 26.74
C THR A 49 17.88 -12.18 25.88
N ARG A 50 18.14 -13.34 26.49
CA ARG A 50 18.10 -14.63 25.77
C ARG A 50 16.72 -14.95 25.18
N SER A 51 15.65 -14.32 25.68
CA SER A 51 14.26 -14.63 25.32
C SER A 51 13.40 -13.43 24.96
N THR A 52 13.87 -12.21 25.18
CA THR A 52 13.10 -10.97 24.96
C THR A 52 13.90 -9.95 24.19
N VAL A 53 13.18 -9.09 23.48
CA VAL A 53 13.70 -7.95 22.75
C VAL A 53 12.59 -6.91 22.70
N ASP A 54 12.94 -5.65 22.92
CA ASP A 54 12.02 -4.54 22.77
C ASP A 54 12.34 -3.84 21.45
N LEU A 55 11.31 -3.56 20.66
CA LEU A 55 11.44 -2.92 19.36
C LEU A 55 10.68 -1.61 19.36
N ASN A 56 11.33 -0.53 18.94
CA ASN A 56 10.71 0.79 18.79
C ASN A 56 10.96 1.31 17.37
N TRP A 57 9.94 1.86 16.73
CA TRP A 57 10.03 2.45 15.40
C TRP A 57 9.17 3.71 15.30
N SER A 58 9.51 4.58 14.34
CA SER A 58 8.68 5.75 14.02
C SER A 58 7.66 5.41 12.94
N SER A 59 6.50 6.06 12.99
CA SER A 59 5.44 5.88 11.98
C SER A 59 5.93 6.32 10.60
N SER A 60 5.63 5.54 9.54
CA SER A 60 5.94 5.97 8.17
C SER A 60 5.09 7.17 7.77
N PRO A 61 5.62 8.13 6.98
CA PRO A 61 4.79 9.10 6.30
C PRO A 61 3.83 8.35 5.37
N THR A 62 2.57 8.76 5.40
CA THR A 62 1.55 8.32 4.46
C THR A 62 2.04 8.62 3.04
N VAL A 63 2.35 7.59 2.26
CA VAL A 63 2.74 7.74 0.84
C VAL A 63 1.46 7.68 0.01
N ASN A 64 1.18 8.73 -0.77
CA ASN A 64 0.00 8.86 -1.63
C ASN A 64 -1.35 8.85 -0.89
N ASP A 65 -1.43 9.42 0.32
CA ASP A 65 -2.68 9.50 1.12
C ASP A 65 -3.30 8.15 1.53
N ILE A 66 -2.56 7.05 1.37
CA ILE A 66 -3.01 5.71 1.82
C ILE A 66 -2.55 5.49 3.26
N PRO A 67 -3.47 5.41 4.24
CA PRO A 67 -3.11 5.21 5.64
C PRO A 67 -2.48 3.82 5.86
N ILE A 68 -1.53 3.75 6.78
CA ILE A 68 -1.03 2.48 7.31
C ILE A 68 -2.19 1.78 8.00
N THR A 69 -2.36 0.48 7.74
CA THR A 69 -3.44 -0.33 8.34
C THR A 69 -2.96 -1.25 9.44
N ASN A 70 -1.70 -1.72 9.39
CA ASN A 70 -1.05 -2.47 10.45
C ASN A 70 0.47 -2.54 10.26
N TYR A 71 1.18 -2.88 11.33
CA TYR A 71 2.58 -3.31 11.27
C TYR A 71 2.69 -4.83 11.45
N PHE A 72 3.61 -5.46 10.74
CA PHE A 72 4.02 -6.83 11.00
C PHE A 72 5.41 -6.82 11.61
N VAL A 73 5.57 -7.54 12.72
CA VAL A 73 6.88 -7.82 13.30
C VAL A 73 7.22 -9.27 12.99
N GLU A 74 8.40 -9.48 12.43
CA GLU A 74 8.88 -10.79 12.00
C GLU A 74 10.25 -11.05 12.64
N LYS A 75 10.49 -12.28 13.06
CA LYS A 75 11.81 -12.75 13.52
C LYS A 75 12.41 -13.66 12.47
N PHE A 76 13.70 -13.51 12.20
CA PHE A 76 14.42 -14.43 11.33
C PHE A 76 14.93 -15.62 12.13
N ARG A 77 14.59 -16.84 11.71
CA ARG A 77 15.04 -18.08 12.31
C ARG A 77 15.20 -19.14 11.21
N ASP A 78 16.34 -19.81 11.18
CA ASP A 78 16.62 -20.94 10.29
C ASP A 78 16.35 -20.66 8.80
N GLY A 79 16.73 -19.45 8.34
CA GLY A 79 16.55 -19.06 6.93
C GLY A 79 15.16 -18.50 6.59
N ILE A 80 14.25 -18.45 7.56
CA ILE A 80 12.84 -18.09 7.34
C ILE A 80 12.45 -16.92 8.24
N TRP A 81 11.68 -15.98 7.68
CA TRP A 81 11.01 -14.92 8.44
C TRP A 81 9.69 -15.44 9.01
N ILE A 82 9.53 -15.36 10.33
CA ILE A 82 8.35 -15.82 11.05
C ILE A 82 7.67 -14.62 11.68
N LYS A 83 6.40 -14.39 11.33
CA LYS A 83 5.57 -13.35 11.93
C LYS A 83 5.32 -13.64 13.41
N VAL A 84 5.67 -12.68 14.26
CA VAL A 84 5.51 -12.76 15.73
C VAL A 84 4.45 -11.82 16.27
N ALA A 85 4.18 -10.71 15.57
CA ALA A 85 3.12 -9.79 15.96
C ALA A 85 2.46 -9.11 14.74
N ARG A 86 1.20 -8.72 14.93
CA ARG A 86 0.47 -7.80 14.06
C ARG A 86 -0.06 -6.68 14.93
N LEU A 87 0.37 -5.46 14.67
CA LEU A 87 0.07 -4.31 15.51
C LEU A 87 -0.82 -3.31 14.78
N PRO A 88 -1.68 -2.56 15.50
CA PRO A 88 -2.46 -1.48 14.91
C PRO A 88 -1.55 -0.39 14.33
N PRO A 89 -2.06 0.46 13.44
CA PRO A 89 -1.26 1.47 12.75
C PRO A 89 -0.76 2.61 13.66
N THR A 90 -1.26 2.68 14.90
CA THR A 90 -0.82 3.61 15.94
C THR A 90 0.31 3.05 16.81
N SER A 91 0.66 1.76 16.69
CA SER A 91 1.74 1.16 17.47
C SER A 91 3.11 1.58 16.94
N THR A 92 3.92 2.11 17.83
CA THR A 92 5.33 2.49 17.60
C THR A 92 6.30 1.66 18.45
N SER A 93 5.79 0.67 19.19
CA SER A 93 6.59 -0.23 20.02
C SER A 93 6.00 -1.66 20.08
N LEU A 94 6.88 -2.65 20.30
CA LEU A 94 6.58 -4.04 20.65
C LEU A 94 7.44 -4.48 21.84
#